data_AF-A0A521WV90-F1
#
_entry.id   AF-A0A521WV90-F1
#
_cell.length_a   1.000
_cell.length_b   1.000
_cell.length_c   1.000
_cell.angle_alpha   90.00
_cell.angle_beta   90.00
_cell.angle_gamma   90.00
#
_symmetry.space_group_name_H-M   'P 1'
#
loop_
_entity.id
_entity.type
_entity.pdbx_description
1 polymer ?
#
loop_
_entity_poly.entity_id
_entity_poly.type
_entity_poly.pdbx_seq_one_letter_code
_entity_poly.pdbx_strand_id
1 'polypeptide(L)' 'METMSILENVKNSNWDYDEDADILYLSLVEPQPALGMDIGDGLVVQYKEATREVVGLKIIGVRERIVRSMQ' A
#
# COMPACT_ATOMS: atom_id res chain seq x y z
N MET A 1 16.01 14.82 10.56
CA MET A 1 14.91 13.93 10.16
C MET A 1 15.24 13.46 8.76
N GLU A 2 15.33 12.15 8.53
CA GLU A 2 15.49 11.64 7.16
C GLU A 2 14.22 11.96 6.36
N THR A 3 14.37 12.59 5.21
CA THR A 3 13.25 12.93 4.33
C THR A 3 12.86 11.67 3.55
N MET A 4 11.76 11.01 3.95
CA MET A 4 11.16 9.98 3.10
C MET A 4 10.38 10.66 1.99
N SER A 5 10.74 10.39 0.74
CA SER A 5 9.93 10.76 -0.42
C SER A 5 8.72 9.83 -0.49
N ILE A 6 7.52 10.41 -0.55
CA ILE A 6 6.25 9.69 -0.61
C ILE A 6 5.60 10.01 -1.96
N LEU A 7 5.49 8.98 -2.82
CA LEU A 7 4.68 9.01 -4.05
C LEU A 7 5.15 10.01 -5.14
N GLU A 8 6.46 10.12 -5.38
CA GLU A 8 6.96 10.90 -6.52
C GLU A 8 6.72 10.19 -7.86
N ASN A 9 6.18 10.92 -8.85
CA ASN A 9 6.04 10.46 -10.25
C ASN A 9 5.21 9.17 -10.47
N VAL A 10 4.10 8.97 -9.74
CA VAL A 10 3.17 7.86 -9.98
C VAL A 10 2.54 8.00 -11.37
N LYS A 11 3.05 7.23 -12.35
CA LYS A 11 2.56 7.26 -13.75
C LYS A 11 1.57 6.14 -14.06
N ASN A 12 1.70 5.00 -13.39
CA ASN A 12 0.86 3.81 -13.58
C ASN A 12 0.55 3.22 -12.19
N SER A 13 -0.57 3.64 -11.60
CA SER A 13 -1.09 2.99 -10.40
C SER A 13 -1.94 1.78 -10.82
N ASN A 14 -1.49 0.58 -10.49
CA ASN A 14 -2.31 -0.63 -10.62
C ASN A 14 -2.92 -0.95 -9.25
N TRP A 15 -4.15 -1.44 -9.23
CA TRP A 15 -4.81 -1.85 -8.00
C TRP A 15 -5.52 -3.18 -8.22
N ASP A 16 -5.56 -3.97 -7.16
CA ASP A 16 -6.23 -5.26 -7.12
C ASP A 16 -6.89 -5.44 -5.76
N TYR A 17 -8.05 -6.08 -5.73
CA TYR A 17 -8.78 -6.33 -4.49
C TYR A 17 -9.02 -7.82 -4.32
N ASP A 18 -8.48 -8.37 -3.25
CA ASP A 18 -8.71 -9.75 -2.83
C ASP A 18 -9.96 -9.78 -1.95
N GLU A 19 -11.07 -10.27 -2.51
CA GLU A 19 -12.36 -10.31 -1.83
C GLU A 19 -12.40 -11.29 -0.64
N ASP A 20 -11.65 -12.38 -0.75
CA ASP A 20 -11.59 -13.45 0.25
C ASP A 20 -10.78 -13.01 1.47
N ALA A 21 -9.66 -12.32 1.23
CA ALA A 21 -8.80 -11.79 2.29
C ALA A 21 -9.20 -10.39 2.79
N ASP A 22 -10.09 -9.69 2.09
CA ASP A 22 -10.43 -8.27 2.31
C ASP A 22 -9.19 -7.37 2.29
N ILE A 23 -8.41 -7.46 1.21
CA ILE A 23 -7.16 -6.70 1.04
C ILE A 23 -7.19 -5.91 -0.27
N LEU A 24 -7.01 -4.60 -0.19
CA LEU A 24 -6.75 -3.74 -1.34
C LEU A 24 -5.24 -3.57 -1.52
N TYR A 25 -4.74 -3.95 -2.69
CA TYR A 25 -3.38 -3.74 -3.15
C TYR A 25 -3.32 -2.52 -4.04
N LEU A 26 -2.38 -1.63 -3.79
CA LEU A 26 -2.09 -0.44 -4.60
C LEU A 26 -0.61 -0.48 -4.98
N SER A 27 -0.33 -0.82 -6.23
CA SER A 27 1.02 -0.80 -6.80
C SER A 27 1.25 0.54 -7.48
N LEU A 28 2.32 1.23 -7.12
CA LEU A 28 2.64 2.59 -7.61
C LEU A 28 3.55 2.57 -8.85
N VAL A 29 4.09 1.39 -9.11
CA VAL A 29 5.09 1.04 -10.11
C VAL A 29 4.84 -0.40 -10.54
N GLU A 30 5.57 -0.89 -11.54
CA GLU A 30 5.45 -2.28 -11.99
C GLU A 30 5.76 -3.28 -10.84
N PRO A 31 5.09 -4.46 -10.81
CA PRO A 31 5.30 -5.47 -9.79
C PRO A 31 6.78 -5.86 -9.68
N GLN A 32 7.33 -5.73 -8.48
CA GLN A 32 8.74 -6.02 -8.20
C GLN A 32 8.91 -6.43 -6.73
N PRO A 33 10.04 -7.07 -6.37
CA PRO A 33 10.32 -7.42 -4.98
C PRO A 33 10.33 -6.17 -4.08
N ALA A 34 9.59 -6.24 -2.97
CA ALA A 34 9.50 -5.18 -1.98
C ALA A 34 9.29 -5.77 -0.59
N LEU A 35 9.77 -5.07 0.44
CA LEU A 35 9.51 -5.42 1.84
C LEU A 35 8.23 -4.73 2.32
N GLY A 36 7.41 -5.45 3.07
CA GLY A 36 6.22 -4.91 3.71
C GLY A 36 6.53 -4.44 5.13
N MET A 37 6.17 -3.21 5.46
CA MET A 37 6.20 -2.63 6.80
C MET A 37 4.77 -2.30 7.23
N ASP A 38 4.31 -2.92 8.31
CA ASP A 38 3.06 -2.54 8.97
C ASP A 38 3.25 -1.18 9.65
N ILE A 39 2.39 -0.21 9.31
CA ILE A 39 2.40 1.14 9.89
C ILE A 39 1.18 1.41 10.78
N GLY A 40 0.43 0.36 11.14
CA GLY A 40 -0.77 0.42 11.96
C GLY A 40 -2.05 0.51 11.14
N ASP A 41 -3.18 0.31 11.82
CA ASP A 41 -4.54 0.41 11.25
C ASP A 41 -4.72 -0.36 9.94
N GLY A 42 -4.12 -1.55 9.84
CA GLY A 42 -4.24 -2.42 8.67
C GLY A 42 -3.55 -1.86 7.41
N LEU A 43 -2.71 -0.84 7.55
CA LEU A 43 -1.91 -0.30 6.46
C LEU A 43 -0.53 -0.93 6.44
N VAL A 44 -0.17 -1.50 5.30
CA VAL A 44 1.18 -2.04 5.05
C VAL A 44 1.81 -1.25 3.91
N VAL A 45 2.94 -0.63 4.18
CA VAL A 45 3.76 0.06 3.17
C VAL A 45 4.70 -0.95 2.54
N GLN A 46 4.73 -1.01 1.21
CA GLN A 46 5.71 -1.79 0.46
C GLN A 46 6.81 -0.86 -0.03
N TYR A 47 8.05 -1.14 0.34
CA TYR A 47 9.21 -0.32 -0.06
C TYR A 47 10.36 -1.18 -0.59
N LYS A 48 11.19 -0.59 -1.45
CA LYS A 48 12.46 -1.16 -1.89
C LYS A 48 13.50 -0.97 -0.79
N GLU A 49 14.07 -2.06 -0.29
CA GLU A 49 15.07 -2.01 0.78
C GLU A 49 16.30 -1.17 0.41
N ALA A 50 16.80 -1.32 -0.82
CA ALA A 50 18.02 -0.66 -1.28
C ALA A 50 17.90 0.87 -1.38
N THR A 51 16.72 1.38 -1.76
CA THR A 51 16.51 2.82 -2.03
C THR A 51 15.60 3.50 -1.01
N ARG A 52 14.96 2.72 -0.12
CA ARG A 52 13.90 3.17 0.79
C ARG A 52 12.72 3.84 0.08
N GLU A 53 12.54 3.54 -1.20
CA GLU A 53 11.47 4.07 -2.04
C GLU A 53 10.18 3.28 -1.80
N VAL A 54 9.07 3.97 -1.56
CA VAL A 54 7.74 3.36 -1.46
C VAL A 54 7.24 2.97 -2.85
N VAL A 55 6.90 1.70 -3.03
CA VAL A 55 6.50 1.11 -4.31
C VAL A 55 5.10 0.52 -4.31
N GLY A 56 4.48 0.38 -3.13
CA GLY A 56 3.09 -0.05 -3.01
C GLY A 56 2.52 0.12 -1.62
N LEU A 57 1.21 -0.08 -1.51
CA LEU A 57 0.45 -0.07 -0.27
C LEU A 57 -0.48 -1.28 -0.26
N LYS A 58 -0.73 -1.83 0.93
CA LYS A 58 -1.84 -2.76 1.18
C LYS A 58 -2.73 -2.18 2.27
N ILE A 59 -4.04 -2.29 2.07
CA ILE A 59 -5.05 -1.93 3.07
C ILE A 59 -5.81 -3.20 3.42
N ILE A 60 -5.63 -3.67 4.64
CA ILE A 60 -6.27 -4.87 5.19
C ILE A 60 -7.58 -4.47 5.87
N GLY A 61 -8.65 -5.22 5.58
CA GLY A 61 -10.00 -4.96 6.08
C GLY A 61 -10.64 -3.73 5.44
N VAL A 62 -10.32 -3.43 4.19
CA VAL A 62 -10.77 -2.20 3.51
C VAL A 62 -12.30 -2.11 3.45
N ARG A 63 -12.99 -3.22 3.18
CA ARG A 63 -14.45 -3.26 3.10
C ARG A 63 -15.07 -3.00 4.46
N GLU A 64 -14.60 -3.69 5.51
CA GLU A 64 -15.07 -3.46 6.89
C GLU A 64 -14.94 -1.98 7.29
N ARG A 65 -13.78 -1.38 7.00
CA ARG A 65 -13.47 0.02 7.32
C ARG A 65 -14.38 1.01 6.61
N ILE A 66 -14.65 0.80 5.32
CA ILE A 66 -15.56 1.64 4.54
C ILE A 66 -16.97 1.55 5.13
N VAL A 67 -17.48 0.34 5.36
CA VAL A 67 -18.82 0.13 5.93
C VAL A 67 -18.97 0.83 7.27
N ARG A 68 -17.99 0.67 8.16
CA ARG A 68 -17.98 1.34 9.48
C ARG A 68 -17.98 2.86 9.38
N SER A 69 -17.34 3.43 8.35
CA SER A 69 -17.24 4.88 8.16
C SER A 69 -18.51 5.51 7.58
N MET A 70 -19.44 4.69 7.08
CA MET A 70 -20.73 5.14 6.53
C MET A 70 -21.88 5.10 7.55
N GLN A 71 -21.61 4.69 8.80
CA GLN A 71 -22.55 4.64 9.92
C GLN A 71 -22.41 5.85 10.84
#